data_AF-A0AAD9ZC22-F1
#
_entry.id   AF-A0AAD9ZC22-F1
#
_cell.length_a   1.000
_cell.length_b   1.000
_cell.length_c   1.000
_cell.angle_alpha   90.00
_cell.angle_beta   90.00
_cell.angle_gamma   90.00
#
_symmetry.space_group_name_H-M   'P 1'
#
loop_
_entity.id
_entity.type
_entity.pdbx_description
1 polymer ?
#
loop_
_entity_poly.entity_id
_entity_poly.type
_entity_poly.pdbx_seq_one_letter_code
_entity_poly.pdbx_strand_id
1 'polypeptide(L)'
;MLDSFECLQKEYTPTAQVLDHADYELNVVRGGFMTKEGNRKHVRICLLAGADLLETMTTPGVWSPQDLDHILGRYGSMIVERAGSDVQNALSSLTQWKDNIFVIPYLTPPAVVEYISRNRLYRDDSNTAAASSSTHGKEKEGSGKTDAAVSPS
;
A
#
# COMPACT_ATOMS: atom_id res chain seq x y z
N MET A 1 -17.14 -17.47 -10.75
CA MET A 1 -18.56 -17.09 -10.56
C MET A 1 -18.56 -15.75 -9.87
N LEU A 2 -19.50 -14.86 -10.21
CA LEU A 2 -19.66 -13.56 -9.57
C LEU A 2 -20.80 -13.66 -8.55
N ASP A 3 -20.64 -13.07 -7.37
CA ASP A 3 -21.71 -12.91 -6.38
C ASP A 3 -22.32 -11.51 -6.48
N SER A 4 -23.63 -11.38 -6.27
CA SER A 4 -24.37 -10.11 -6.41
C SER A 4 -24.78 -9.50 -5.07
N PHE A 5 -24.50 -10.15 -3.95
CA PHE A 5 -24.95 -9.75 -2.61
C PHE A 5 -24.66 -8.28 -2.29
N GLU A 6 -23.39 -7.86 -2.42
CA GLU A 6 -22.96 -6.49 -2.11
C GLU A 6 -23.62 -5.45 -3.02
N CYS A 7 -23.69 -5.73 -4.32
CA CYS A 7 -24.27 -4.82 -5.32
C CYS A 7 -25.78 -4.60 -5.18
N LEU A 8 -26.49 -5.52 -4.53
CA LEU A 8 -27.93 -5.43 -4.32
C LEU A 8 -28.30 -4.64 -3.06
N GLN A 9 -27.32 -4.32 -2.20
CA GLN A 9 -27.57 -3.54 -0.99
C GLN A 9 -27.90 -2.09 -1.34
N LYS A 10 -28.89 -1.52 -0.66
CA LYS A 10 -29.30 -0.12 -0.86
C LYS A 10 -28.32 0.87 -0.23
N GLU A 11 -27.57 0.41 0.77
CA GLU A 11 -26.62 1.19 1.55
C GLU A 11 -25.24 0.56 1.45
N TYR A 12 -24.23 1.35 1.82
CA TYR A 12 -22.85 0.88 1.87
C TYR A 12 -22.73 -0.33 2.82
N THR A 13 -22.07 -1.38 2.34
CA THR A 13 -21.82 -2.59 3.12
C THR A 13 -20.33 -2.69 3.43
N PRO A 14 -19.93 -2.72 4.71
CA PRO A 14 -18.53 -2.91 5.08
C PRO A 14 -17.99 -4.24 4.56
N THR A 15 -16.72 -4.25 4.15
CA THR A 15 -16.05 -5.46 3.62
C THR A 15 -16.12 -6.63 4.59
N ALA A 16 -16.07 -6.39 5.90
CA ALA A 16 -16.21 -7.44 6.92
C ALA A 16 -17.54 -8.21 6.78
N GLN A 17 -18.65 -7.52 6.53
CA GLN A 17 -19.97 -8.16 6.35
C GLN A 17 -20.07 -8.92 5.04
N VAL A 18 -19.40 -8.45 3.98
CA VAL A 18 -19.31 -9.18 2.71
C VAL A 18 -18.53 -10.49 2.91
N LEU A 19 -17.46 -10.47 3.70
CA LEU A 19 -16.71 -11.68 4.06
C LEU A 19 -17.53 -12.65 4.91
N ASP A 20 -18.31 -12.16 5.89
CA ASP A 20 -19.25 -12.98 6.66
C ASP A 20 -20.28 -13.66 5.75
N HIS A 21 -20.83 -12.93 4.77
CA HIS A 21 -21.78 -13.49 3.82
C HIS A 21 -21.13 -14.61 2.99
N ALA A 22 -19.93 -14.38 2.45
CA ALA A 22 -19.20 -15.38 1.69
C ALA A 22 -18.87 -16.63 2.52
N ASP A 23 -18.48 -16.46 3.79
CA ASP A 23 -18.21 -17.55 4.72
C ASP A 23 -19.48 -18.37 4.99
N TYR A 24 -20.61 -17.70 5.25
CA TYR A 24 -21.90 -18.35 5.44
C TYR A 24 -22.32 -19.17 4.21
N GLU A 25 -22.26 -18.58 3.02
CA GLU A 25 -22.63 -19.26 1.78
C GLU A 25 -21.76 -20.48 1.49
N LEU A 26 -20.44 -20.36 1.70
CA LEU A 26 -19.50 -21.43 1.37
C LEU A 26 -19.45 -22.53 2.44
N ASN A 27 -19.47 -22.16 3.73
CA ASN A 27 -19.26 -23.11 4.82
C ASN A 27 -20.56 -23.58 5.48
N VAL A 28 -21.62 -22.76 5.52
CA VAL A 28 -22.91 -23.13 6.13
C VAL A 28 -23.87 -23.67 5.08
N VAL A 29 -24.17 -22.89 4.03
CA VAL A 29 -25.16 -23.28 3.00
C VAL A 29 -24.62 -24.43 2.16
N ARG A 30 -23.38 -24.30 1.68
CA ARG A 30 -22.75 -25.33 0.86
C ARG A 30 -22.06 -26.40 1.68
N GLY A 31 -21.80 -26.20 2.97
CA GLY A 31 -21.16 -27.20 3.84
C GLY A 31 -19.64 -27.35 3.62
N GLY A 32 -18.96 -26.37 3.05
CA GLY A 32 -17.52 -26.41 2.78
C GLY A 32 -17.13 -27.25 1.57
N PHE A 33 -15.83 -27.53 1.43
CA PHE A 33 -15.29 -28.26 0.29
C PHE A 33 -15.28 -29.77 0.54
N MET A 34 -15.68 -30.54 -0.48
CA MET A 34 -15.59 -32.00 -0.49
C MET A 34 -14.16 -32.43 -0.86
N THR A 35 -13.51 -33.21 0.00
CA THR A 35 -12.23 -33.84 -0.32
C THR A 35 -12.45 -35.05 -1.24
N LYS A 36 -11.38 -35.52 -1.89
CA LYS A 36 -11.39 -36.77 -2.67
C LYS A 36 -11.77 -37.99 -1.82
N GLU A 37 -11.63 -37.90 -0.50
CA GLU A 37 -11.95 -38.93 0.47
C GLU A 37 -13.44 -38.91 0.90
N GLY A 38 -14.24 -37.97 0.39
CA GLY A 38 -15.65 -37.84 0.73
C GLY A 38 -15.94 -36.99 1.98
N ASN A 39 -14.91 -36.48 2.65
CA ASN A 39 -15.06 -35.63 3.84
C ASN A 39 -15.30 -34.18 3.46
N ARG A 40 -16.11 -33.46 4.25
CA ARG A 40 -16.27 -32.01 4.12
C ARG A 40 -15.30 -31.28 5.01
N LYS A 41 -14.59 -30.31 4.44
CA LYS A 41 -13.64 -29.45 5.16
C LYS A 41 -14.05 -27.99 5.02
N HIS A 42 -13.86 -27.26 6.10
CA HIS A 42 -14.11 -25.83 6.14
C HIS A 42 -13.17 -25.09 5.16
N VAL A 43 -13.73 -24.20 4.35
CA VAL A 43 -13.00 -23.32 3.45
C VAL A 43 -12.57 -22.08 4.21
N ARG A 44 -11.29 -21.74 4.20
CA ARG A 44 -10.84 -20.44 4.70
C ARG A 44 -11.07 -19.38 3.62
N ILE A 45 -11.80 -18.33 3.97
CA ILE A 45 -11.99 -17.16 3.11
C ILE A 45 -10.85 -16.18 3.37
N CYS A 46 -10.30 -15.60 2.29
CA CYS A 46 -9.28 -14.55 2.37
C CYS A 46 -9.67 -13.40 1.44
N LEU A 47 -9.44 -12.16 1.87
CA LEU A 47 -9.64 -10.97 1.04
C LEU A 47 -8.47 -10.82 0.06
N LEU A 48 -8.74 -10.94 -1.25
CA LEU A 48 -7.76 -10.62 -2.29
C LEU A 48 -7.81 -9.13 -2.61
N ALA A 49 -6.68 -8.43 -2.47
CA ALA A 49 -6.59 -7.00 -2.73
C ALA A 49 -5.21 -6.59 -3.27
N GLY A 50 -5.11 -5.37 -3.79
CA GLY A 50 -3.82 -4.77 -4.13
C GLY A 50 -3.13 -4.16 -2.90
N ALA A 51 -1.83 -3.92 -3.00
CA ALA A 51 -1.04 -3.22 -1.99
C ALA A 51 -1.62 -1.85 -1.61
N ASP A 52 -2.24 -1.17 -2.58
CA ASP A 52 -2.94 0.11 -2.37
C ASP A 52 -4.00 0.00 -1.25
N LEU A 53 -4.76 -1.10 -1.19
CA LEU A 53 -5.77 -1.29 -0.14
C LEU A 53 -5.11 -1.51 1.22
N LEU A 54 -4.01 -2.26 1.27
CA LEU A 54 -3.25 -2.50 2.50
C LEU A 54 -2.72 -1.18 3.08
N GLU A 55 -2.28 -0.26 2.23
CA GLU A 55 -1.86 1.08 2.65
C GLU A 55 -3.03 1.88 3.26
N THR A 56 -4.25 1.78 2.70
CA THR A 56 -5.41 2.43 3.33
C THR A 56 -5.72 1.86 4.72
N MET A 57 -5.44 0.58 4.97
CA MET A 57 -5.66 -0.06 6.27
C MET A 57 -4.73 0.47 7.37
N THR A 58 -3.62 1.12 7.01
CA THR A 58 -2.74 1.78 7.98
C THR A 58 -3.11 3.24 8.23
N THR A 59 -4.03 3.80 7.44
CA THR A 59 -4.45 5.19 7.54
C THR A 59 -5.46 5.39 8.67
N PRO A 60 -5.16 6.20 9.70
CA PRO A 60 -6.06 6.41 10.82
C PRO A 60 -7.41 7.01 10.38
N GLY A 61 -8.50 6.44 10.90
CA GLY A 61 -9.86 6.94 10.66
C GLY A 61 -10.52 6.46 9.36
N VAL A 62 -9.80 5.73 8.50
CA VAL A 62 -10.39 5.09 7.30
C VAL A 62 -11.07 3.78 7.66
N TRP A 63 -10.43 2.98 8.50
CA TRP A 63 -10.93 1.68 8.95
C TRP A 63 -11.21 1.69 10.45
N SER A 64 -12.31 1.06 10.85
CA SER A 64 -12.54 0.81 12.27
C SER A 64 -11.57 -0.29 12.75
N PRO A 65 -10.99 -0.17 13.95
CA PRO A 65 -10.14 -1.23 14.50
C PRO A 65 -10.86 -2.58 14.60
N GLN A 66 -12.17 -2.56 14.82
CA GLN A 66 -13.02 -3.74 14.87
C GLN A 66 -13.13 -4.42 13.50
N ASP A 67 -13.29 -3.65 12.42
CA ASP A 67 -13.33 -4.22 11.06
C ASP A 67 -11.95 -4.75 10.65
N LEU A 68 -10.86 -4.07 11.00
CA LEU A 68 -9.52 -4.58 10.74
C LEU A 68 -9.26 -5.89 11.46
N ASP A 69 -9.63 -5.99 12.74
CA ASP A 69 -9.50 -7.24 13.49
C ASP A 69 -10.40 -8.34 12.91
N HIS A 70 -11.59 -7.99 12.45
CA HIS A 70 -12.48 -8.95 11.81
C HIS A 70 -11.89 -9.46 10.48
N ILE A 71 -11.49 -8.56 9.59
CA ILE A 71 -10.98 -8.90 8.25
C ILE A 71 -9.64 -9.62 8.37
N LEU A 72 -8.67 -9.03 9.06
CA LEU A 72 -7.30 -9.52 9.10
C LEU A 72 -7.08 -10.56 10.21
N GLY A 73 -7.84 -10.52 11.30
CA GLY A 73 -7.74 -11.50 12.39
C GLY A 73 -8.47 -12.81 12.09
N ARG A 74 -9.69 -12.76 11.54
CA ARG A 74 -10.52 -13.97 11.33
C ARG A 74 -10.30 -14.62 9.96
N TYR A 75 -10.24 -13.81 8.91
CA TYR A 75 -10.17 -14.30 7.52
C TYR A 75 -8.74 -14.28 7.00
N GLY A 76 -8.13 -13.10 7.01
CA GLY A 76 -6.83 -12.81 6.41
C GLY A 76 -6.96 -12.20 5.02
N SER A 77 -5.83 -11.78 4.47
CA SER A 77 -5.79 -11.09 3.17
C SER A 77 -4.62 -11.58 2.32
N MET A 78 -4.87 -11.69 1.01
CA MET A 78 -3.86 -11.88 -0.01
C MET A 78 -3.63 -10.56 -0.72
N ILE A 79 -2.42 -10.01 -0.58
CA ILE A 79 -2.04 -8.70 -1.10
C ILE A 79 -1.14 -8.87 -2.31
N VAL A 80 -1.62 -8.40 -3.46
CA VAL A 80 -0.82 -8.36 -4.69
C VAL A 80 0.02 -7.09 -4.69
N GLU A 81 1.33 -7.26 -4.69
CA GLU A 81 2.30 -6.16 -4.69
C GLU A 81 2.34 -5.45 -6.05
N ARG A 82 2.48 -4.12 -6.02
CA ARG A 82 2.63 -3.28 -7.22
C ARG A 82 3.91 -2.45 -7.11
N ALA A 83 4.45 -2.04 -8.26
CA ALA A 83 5.59 -1.12 -8.26
C ALA A 83 5.17 0.22 -7.62
N GLY A 84 5.95 0.68 -6.63
CA GLY A 84 5.72 1.94 -5.93
C GLY A 84 4.94 1.84 -4.62
N SER A 85 4.41 0.67 -4.26
CA SER A 85 3.75 0.46 -2.96
C SER A 85 4.73 0.03 -1.88
N ASP A 86 4.62 0.58 -0.67
CA ASP A 86 5.48 0.23 0.48
C ASP A 86 4.79 -0.79 1.39
N VAL A 87 4.73 -2.03 0.90
CA VAL A 87 4.09 -3.15 1.63
C VAL A 87 4.81 -3.44 2.95
N GLN A 88 6.13 -3.25 3.02
CA GLN A 88 6.90 -3.56 4.23
C GLN A 88 6.60 -2.59 5.36
N ASN A 89 6.49 -1.30 5.06
CA ASN A 89 6.05 -0.31 6.04
C ASN A 89 4.59 -0.56 6.48
N ALA A 90 3.72 -0.93 5.54
CA ALA A 90 2.34 -1.26 5.86
C ALA A 90 2.24 -2.47 6.82
N LEU A 91 2.99 -3.54 6.56
CA LEU A 91 3.06 -4.72 7.43
C LEU A 91 3.63 -4.40 8.81
N SER A 92 4.57 -3.46 8.90
CA SER A 92 5.13 -3.01 10.18
C SER A 92 4.07 -2.33 11.06
N SER A 93 3.15 -1.60 10.43
CA SER A 93 2.01 -0.97 11.11
C SER A 93 0.92 -1.98 11.49
N LEU A 94 0.78 -3.07 10.73
CA LEU A 94 -0.20 -4.14 10.92
C LEU A 94 0.40 -5.40 11.57
N THR A 95 1.43 -5.22 12.40
CA THR A 95 2.23 -6.32 13.00
C THR A 95 1.38 -7.36 13.74
N GLN A 96 0.28 -6.95 14.36
CA GLN A 96 -0.61 -7.87 15.09
C GLN A 96 -1.32 -8.89 14.17
N TRP A 97 -1.51 -8.57 12.88
CA TRP A 97 -2.16 -9.44 11.91
C TRP A 97 -1.24 -9.94 10.80
N LYS A 98 0.07 -9.69 10.92
CA LYS A 98 1.06 -10.00 9.87
C LYS A 98 1.00 -11.45 9.39
N ASP A 99 0.69 -12.39 10.29
CA ASP A 99 0.69 -13.83 10.00
C ASP A 99 -0.54 -14.25 9.16
N ASN A 100 -1.55 -13.39 9.07
CA ASN A 100 -2.75 -13.56 8.26
C ASN A 100 -2.71 -12.72 6.97
N ILE A 101 -1.62 -11.98 6.72
CA ILE A 101 -1.43 -11.18 5.50
C ILE A 101 -0.40 -11.88 4.62
N PHE A 102 -0.85 -12.34 3.46
CA PHE A 102 -0.02 -13.05 2.48
C PHE A 102 0.31 -12.12 1.33
N VAL A 103 1.57 -11.73 1.21
CA VAL A 103 2.04 -10.90 0.09
C VAL A 103 2.40 -11.78 -1.10
N ILE A 104 1.79 -11.49 -2.24
CA ILE A 104 2.08 -12.10 -3.53
C ILE A 104 2.96 -11.10 -4.29
N PRO A 105 4.28 -11.35 -4.39
CA PRO A 105 5.17 -10.46 -5.12
C PRO A 105 4.85 -10.48 -6.62
N TYR A 106 5.19 -9.39 -7.30
CA TYR A 106 4.96 -9.23 -8.72
C TYR A 106 5.60 -10.38 -9.54
N LEU A 107 4.94 -10.79 -10.63
CA LEU A 107 5.33 -11.92 -11.49
C LEU A 107 6.58 -11.67 -12.36
N THR A 108 7.37 -10.63 -12.09
CA THR A 108 8.61 -10.39 -12.83
C THR A 108 9.61 -11.45 -12.37
N PRO A 109 10.12 -12.30 -13.27
CA PRO A 109 11.13 -13.28 -12.89
C PRO A 109 12.29 -12.55 -12.19
N PRO A 110 12.86 -13.10 -11.09
CA PRO A 110 13.94 -12.43 -10.36
C PRO A 110 15.10 -11.98 -11.27
N ALA A 111 15.41 -12.76 -12.32
CA ALA A 111 16.42 -12.41 -13.32
C ALA A 111 16.11 -11.12 -14.10
N VAL A 112 14.84 -10.88 -14.41
CA VAL A 112 14.40 -9.66 -15.11
C VAL A 112 14.44 -8.47 -14.15
N VAL A 113 14.07 -8.65 -12.89
CA VAL A 113 14.24 -7.62 -11.85
C VAL A 113 15.72 -7.27 -11.68
N GLU A 114 16.58 -8.27 -11.54
CA GLU A 114 18.03 -8.07 -11.39
C GLU A 114 18.63 -7.35 -12.61
N TYR A 115 18.20 -7.71 -13.82
CA TYR A 115 18.63 -7.06 -15.05
C TYR A 115 18.20 -5.59 -15.09
N ILE A 116 16.96 -5.31 -14.73
CA ILE A 116 16.43 -3.94 -14.64
C ILE A 116 17.25 -3.10 -13.65
N SER A 117 17.51 -3.63 -12.45
CA SER A 117 18.28 -2.94 -11.41
C SER A 117 19.74 -2.73 -11.81
N ARG A 118 20.39 -3.75 -12.38
CA ARG A 118 21.79 -3.68 -12.84
C ARG A 118 21.98 -2.65 -13.95
N ASN A 119 21.01 -2.55 -14.86
CA ASN A 119 21.10 -1.65 -16.01
C ASN A 119 20.37 -0.31 -15.80
N ARG A 120 19.80 -0.06 -14.61
CA ARG A 120 19.06 1.17 -14.25
C ARG A 120 18.04 1.57 -15.32
N LEU A 121 17.29 0.59 -15.83
CA LEU A 121 16.38 0.80 -16.96
C LEU A 121 15.15 1.65 -16.59
N TYR A 122 14.83 1.73 -15.30
CA TYR A 122 13.86 2.66 -14.76
C TYR A 122 14.58 3.63 -13.81
N ARG A 123 14.14 4.88 -13.81
CA ARG A 123 14.54 5.88 -12.82
C ARG A 123 13.60 5.77 -11.62
N ASP A 124 14.16 5.82 -10.41
CA ASP A 124 13.35 6.03 -9.21
C ASP A 124 12.79 7.46 -9.27
N ASP A 125 11.52 7.59 -9.66
CA ASP A 125 10.83 8.88 -9.77
C ASP A 125 10.49 9.49 -8.39
N SER A 126 10.94 8.88 -7.29
CA SER A 126 10.73 9.38 -5.92
C SER A 126 11.63 10.56 -5.52
N ASN A 127 12.49 11.09 -6.42
CA ASN A 127 13.43 12.18 -6.08
C ASN A 127 13.35 13.44 -6.98
N THR A 128 12.28 13.65 -7.75
CA THR A 128 12.12 14.88 -8.57
C THR A 128 11.50 16.08 -7.85
N ALA A 129 11.27 16.01 -6.53
CA ALA A 129 10.78 17.14 -5.72
C ALA A 129 11.86 17.90 -4.90
N ALA A 130 13.14 17.54 -5.00
CA ALA A 130 14.21 18.11 -4.15
C ALA A 130 15.22 19.02 -4.89
N ALA A 131 14.91 19.54 -6.08
CA ALA A 131 15.81 20.39 -6.84
C ALA A 131 15.12 21.66 -7.40
N SER A 132 14.60 22.52 -6.51
CA SER A 132 14.29 23.91 -6.85
C SER A 132 14.19 24.83 -5.62
N SER A 133 15.27 24.99 -4.86
CA SER A 133 15.49 26.23 -4.07
C SER A 133 16.91 26.35 -3.52
N SER A 134 17.88 26.75 -4.36
CA SER A 134 19.04 27.52 -3.88
C SER A 134 19.84 28.13 -5.04
N THR A 135 19.42 29.30 -5.51
CA THR A 135 20.32 30.27 -6.15
C THR A 135 20.15 31.60 -5.46
N HIS A 136 20.84 31.76 -4.33
CA HIS A 136 21.08 33.07 -3.73
C HIS A 136 22.47 33.53 -4.16
N GLY A 137 22.51 34.54 -5.04
CA GLY A 137 23.73 35.17 -5.53
C GLY A 137 24.47 35.92 -4.43
N LYS A 138 25.78 35.74 -4.37
CA LYS A 138 26.70 36.63 -3.66
C LYS A 138 27.72 37.14 -4.68
N GLU A 139 27.49 38.33 -5.21
CA GLU A 139 28.54 39.12 -5.85
C GLU A 139 29.06 40.13 -4.81
N LYS A 140 30.35 39.98 -4.50
CA LYS A 140 31.18 40.97 -3.83
C LYS A 140 31.98 41.67 -4.93
N GLU A 141 31.75 42.95 -5.14
CA GLU A 141 32.72 43.83 -5.78
C GLU A 141 32.96 45.05 -4.88
N GLY A 142 34.23 45.29 -4.58
CA GLY A 142 34.71 46.54 -4.03
C GLY A 142 35.67 47.16 -5.03
N SER A 143 35.50 48.45 -5.32
CA SER A 143 36.54 49.41 -5.72
C SER A 143 35.89 50.74 -6.05
N GLY A 144 36.36 51.83 -5.45
CA GLY A 144 35.93 53.18 -5.77
C GLY A 144 36.59 54.22 -4.86
N LYS A 145 37.78 54.69 -5.26
CA LYS A 145 38.53 55.80 -4.64
C LYS A 145 38.69 56.90 -5.69
N THR A 146 38.35 58.15 -5.34
CA THR A 146 38.91 59.46 -5.78
C THR A 146 38.16 60.55 -4.99
N ASP A 147 38.79 61.29 -4.06
CA ASP A 147 39.46 62.61 -4.21
C ASP A 147 38.49 63.73 -4.69
N ALA A 148 38.41 64.97 -4.19
CA ALA A 148 39.05 65.77 -3.14
C ALA A 148 38.25 67.11 -3.02
N ALA A 149 38.30 67.81 -1.87
CA ALA A 149 38.26 69.30 -1.75
C ALA A 149 38.19 69.73 -0.25
N VAL A 150 39.30 70.19 0.33
CA VAL A 150 39.65 71.61 0.61
C VAL A 150 39.04 72.15 1.93
N SER A 151 39.91 72.31 2.92
CA SER A 151 39.76 73.03 4.20
C SER A 151 39.78 74.58 4.01
N PRO A 152 39.97 75.42 5.04
CA PRO A 152 39.59 75.37 6.47
C PRO A 152 38.89 76.67 6.95
N SER A 153 38.40 76.68 8.20
CA SER A 153 38.61 77.75 9.20
C SER A 153 38.34 77.19 10.59
#